data_AF-A0A4Z2DAQ0-F1
#
_entry.id   AF-A0A4Z2DAQ0-F1
#
_cell.length_a   1.000
_cell.length_b   1.000
_cell.length_c   1.000
_cell.angle_alpha   90.00
_cell.angle_beta   90.00
_cell.angle_gamma   90.00
#
_symmetry.space_group_name_H-M   'P 1'
#
loop_
_entity.id
_entity.type
_entity.pdbx_description
1 polymer ?
#
loop_
_entity_poly.entity_id
_entity_poly.type
_entity_poly.pdbx_seq_one_letter_code
_entity_poly.pdbx_strand_id
1 'polypeptide(L)'
;MSKNTGDTKFRTVDVDRLTEPAFQDELTDEAKPSSLNISEINDLISSGRSTDAILCILQNAPINSKDPQVKDTAFKLMMHKIDLLMKYIYRGFEQPQEISCATLLTWHEKVYAYGKVGSIMRVLTDRKRV
;
A
#
# COMPACT_ATOMS: atom_id res chain seq x y z
N MET A 1 -52.60 17.58 -38.03
CA MET A 1 -52.51 16.93 -36.70
C MET A 1 -51.30 16.02 -36.71
N SER A 2 -50.18 16.43 -36.10
CA SER A 2 -48.97 15.61 -36.04
C SER A 2 -49.16 14.47 -35.04
N LYS A 3 -48.90 13.22 -35.44
CA LYS A 3 -48.99 12.05 -34.56
C LYS A 3 -47.79 12.08 -33.61
N ASN A 4 -48.03 12.13 -32.31
CA ASN A 4 -46.98 12.11 -31.30
C ASN A 4 -46.36 10.71 -31.22
N THR A 5 -45.19 10.53 -31.79
CA THR A 5 -44.41 9.28 -31.75
C THR A 5 -43.79 9.14 -30.36
N GLY A 6 -44.51 8.53 -29.40
CA GLY A 6 -44.08 8.34 -28.01
C GLY A 6 -42.96 7.32 -27.81
N ASP A 7 -42.19 6.98 -28.84
CA ASP A 7 -41.12 6.00 -28.77
C ASP A 7 -39.84 6.64 -28.23
N THR A 8 -39.65 6.59 -26.91
CA THR A 8 -38.48 7.15 -26.23
C THR A 8 -37.25 6.25 -26.29
N LYS A 9 -37.29 5.11 -26.99
CA LYS A 9 -36.15 4.18 -27.15
C LYS A 9 -34.91 4.82 -27.76
N PHE A 10 -35.07 5.86 -28.56
CA PHE A 10 -33.94 6.60 -29.13
C PHE A 10 -33.18 7.44 -28.09
N ARG A 11 -33.80 7.75 -26.94
CA ARG A 11 -33.17 8.53 -25.86
C ARG A 11 -32.29 7.69 -24.94
N THR A 12 -32.49 6.36 -24.94
CA THR A 12 -31.65 5.41 -24.19
C THR A 12 -30.45 4.94 -24.99
N VAL A 13 -30.34 5.35 -26.25
CA VAL A 13 -29.16 5.05 -27.07
C VAL A 13 -28.04 5.95 -26.57
N ASP A 14 -27.03 5.33 -25.99
CA ASP A 14 -25.82 6.00 -25.53
C ASP A 14 -24.98 6.42 -26.74
N VAL A 15 -25.22 7.65 -27.21
CA VAL A 15 -24.55 8.24 -28.38
C VAL A 15 -23.05 8.38 -28.12
N ASP A 16 -22.65 8.55 -26.85
CA ASP A 16 -21.26 8.70 -26.46
C ASP A 16 -20.44 7.42 -26.72
N ARG A 17 -21.09 6.24 -26.72
CA ARG A 17 -20.46 4.96 -27.10
C ARG A 17 -20.14 4.85 -28.60
N LEU A 18 -20.81 5.62 -29.45
CA LEU A 18 -20.64 5.60 -30.92
C LEU A 18 -19.74 6.73 -31.44
N THR A 19 -19.42 7.71 -30.62
CA THR A 19 -18.38 8.72 -30.91
C THR A 19 -17.02 8.05 -30.87
N GLU A 20 -16.11 8.42 -31.78
CA GLU A 20 -14.71 7.96 -31.79
C GLU A 20 -14.12 7.97 -30.37
N PRO A 21 -13.30 6.98 -29.99
CA PRO A 21 -12.92 6.75 -28.61
C PRO A 21 -12.44 8.04 -27.97
N ALA A 22 -13.21 8.51 -26.98
CA ALA A 22 -12.82 9.55 -26.06
C ALA A 22 -11.40 9.23 -25.57
N PHE A 23 -10.50 10.23 -25.67
CA PHE A 23 -9.10 10.20 -25.25
C PHE A 23 -8.74 8.92 -24.48
N GLN A 24 -8.25 7.91 -25.19
CA GLN A 24 -7.68 6.74 -24.55
C GLN A 24 -6.43 7.28 -23.87
N ASP A 25 -6.39 7.28 -22.53
CA ASP A 25 -5.12 7.41 -21.82
C ASP A 25 -4.16 6.48 -22.54
N GLU A 26 -3.03 7.01 -23.05
CA GLU A 26 -1.97 6.17 -23.58
C GLU A 26 -1.68 5.15 -22.50
N LEU A 27 -2.18 3.93 -22.70
CA LEU A 27 -1.85 2.78 -21.88
C LEU A 27 -0.36 2.67 -22.07
N THR A 28 0.39 3.26 -21.13
CA THR A 28 1.83 3.20 -21.09
C THR A 28 2.16 1.73 -21.22
N ASP A 29 2.87 1.39 -22.30
CA ASP A 29 3.25 0.06 -22.77
C ASP A 29 3.02 -1.06 -21.75
N GLU A 30 2.32 -2.13 -22.18
CA GLU A 30 2.18 -3.45 -21.55
C GLU A 30 3.42 -3.86 -20.71
N ALA A 31 3.52 -3.27 -19.51
CA ALA A 31 4.61 -3.51 -18.60
C ALA A 31 4.24 -4.81 -17.90
N LYS A 32 4.93 -5.87 -18.35
CA LYS A 32 5.00 -7.23 -17.78
C LYS A 32 4.12 -7.39 -16.53
N PRO A 33 3.07 -8.24 -16.57
CA PRO A 33 2.19 -8.43 -15.42
C PRO A 33 3.05 -8.67 -14.19
N SER A 34 2.88 -7.81 -13.17
CA SER A 34 3.63 -7.88 -11.93
C SER A 34 3.48 -9.29 -11.37
N SER A 35 4.53 -10.11 -11.44
CA SER A 35 4.50 -11.53 -11.09
C SER A 35 4.54 -11.77 -9.59
N LEU A 36 3.98 -10.85 -8.80
CA LEU A 36 3.91 -10.95 -7.36
C LEU A 36 2.97 -12.09 -7.00
N ASN A 37 3.53 -13.20 -6.56
CA ASN A 37 2.77 -14.30 -6.02
C ASN A 37 2.35 -13.94 -4.59
N ILE A 38 1.08 -13.55 -4.43
CA ILE A 38 0.49 -13.24 -3.12
C ILE A 38 0.63 -14.43 -2.16
N SER A 39 0.49 -15.66 -2.67
CA SER A 39 0.67 -16.87 -1.89
C SER A 39 2.07 -16.94 -1.27
N GLU A 40 3.10 -16.65 -2.05
CA GLU A 40 4.49 -16.65 -1.58
C GLU A 40 4.73 -15.56 -0.52
N ILE A 41 4.14 -14.37 -0.72
CA ILE A 41 4.17 -13.29 0.29
C ILE A 41 3.52 -13.76 1.59
N ASN A 42 2.36 -14.40 1.51
CA ASN A 42 1.65 -14.91 2.69
C ASN A 42 2.41 -16.06 3.37
N ASP A 43 3.07 -16.94 2.62
CA ASP A 43 3.92 -18.01 3.14
C ASP A 43 5.17 -17.46 3.83
N LEU A 44 5.76 -16.40 3.28
CA LEU A 44 6.89 -15.70 3.90
C LEU A 44 6.46 -14.96 5.17
N ILE A 45 5.26 -14.37 5.19
CA ILE A 45 4.68 -13.75 6.39
C ILE A 45 4.41 -14.81 7.46
N SER A 46 3.81 -15.95 7.10
CA SER A 46 3.47 -17.02 8.05
C SER A 46 4.70 -17.75 8.59
N SER A 47 5.76 -17.88 7.79
CA SER A 47 7.05 -18.46 8.21
C SER A 47 7.94 -17.50 9.03
N GLY A 48 7.46 -16.30 9.35
CA GLY A 48 8.21 -15.31 10.13
C GLY A 48 9.31 -14.57 9.35
N ARG A 49 9.48 -14.85 8.07
CA ARG A 49 10.45 -14.22 7.16
C ARG A 49 9.88 -12.98 6.49
N SER A 50 9.37 -12.05 7.31
CA SER A 50 8.71 -10.85 6.78
C SER A 50 9.69 -9.88 6.08
N THR A 51 10.99 -9.99 6.32
CA THR A 51 12.02 -9.22 5.60
C THR A 51 12.12 -9.67 4.15
N ASP A 52 12.10 -10.98 3.94
CA ASP A 52 12.21 -11.59 2.61
C ASP A 52 10.93 -11.34 1.82
N ALA A 53 9.77 -11.34 2.49
CA ALA A 53 8.50 -10.91 1.91
C ALA A 53 8.59 -9.46 1.38
N ILE A 54 9.19 -8.54 2.14
CA ILE A 54 9.37 -7.15 1.73
C ILE A 54 10.37 -7.05 0.58
N LEU A 55 11.48 -7.79 0.62
CA LEU A 55 12.43 -7.81 -0.49
C LEU A 55 11.77 -8.29 -1.79
N CYS A 56 10.94 -9.34 -1.72
CA CYS A 56 10.16 -9.83 -2.86
C CYS A 56 9.19 -8.76 -3.39
N ILE A 57 8.50 -8.04 -2.49
CA ILE A 57 7.62 -6.92 -2.84
C ILE A 57 8.39 -5.77 -3.49
N LEU A 58 9.57 -5.41 -2.97
CA LEU A 58 10.37 -4.30 -3.50
C LEU A 58 10.99 -4.65 -4.86
N GLN A 59 11.44 -5.89 -5.02
CA GLN A 59 12.04 -6.37 -6.28
C GLN A 59 11.01 -6.45 -7.40
N ASN A 60 9.75 -6.76 -7.06
CA ASN A 60 8.65 -6.78 -8.00
C ASN A 60 7.56 -5.82 -7.53
N ALA A 61 7.84 -4.51 -7.47
CA ALA A 61 6.85 -3.56 -6.93
C ALA A 61 5.51 -3.60 -7.71
N PRO A 62 4.34 -3.70 -7.04
CA PRO A 62 3.02 -3.76 -7.69
C PRO A 62 2.58 -2.39 -8.23
N ILE A 63 3.47 -1.65 -8.91
CA ILE A 63 3.19 -0.29 -9.43
C ILE A 63 2.05 -0.37 -10.44
N ASN A 64 2.15 -1.32 -11.37
CA ASN A 64 1.19 -1.52 -12.46
C ASN A 64 0.16 -2.63 -12.18
N SER A 65 0.18 -3.23 -10.98
CA SER A 65 -0.78 -4.28 -10.65
C SER A 65 -2.20 -3.70 -10.64
N LYS A 66 -3.08 -4.30 -11.45
CA LYS A 66 -4.52 -4.01 -11.44
C LYS A 66 -5.21 -4.64 -10.22
N ASP A 67 -4.52 -5.50 -9.49
CA ASP A 67 -5.07 -6.16 -8.29
C ASP A 67 -4.86 -5.29 -7.04
N PRO A 68 -5.95 -4.71 -6.47
CA PRO A 68 -5.87 -3.89 -5.27
C PRO A 68 -5.42 -4.68 -4.03
N GLN A 69 -5.67 -6.00 -3.96
CA GLN A 69 -5.29 -6.80 -2.80
C GLN A 69 -3.76 -6.89 -2.65
N VAL A 70 -3.03 -6.98 -3.76
CA VAL A 70 -1.55 -6.99 -3.74
C VAL A 70 -0.99 -5.68 -3.20
N LYS A 71 -1.57 -4.55 -3.64
CA LYS A 71 -1.16 -3.22 -3.18
C LYS A 71 -1.44 -3.05 -1.68
N ASP A 72 -2.63 -3.46 -1.24
CA ASP A 72 -3.03 -3.38 0.16
C ASP A 72 -2.18 -4.26 1.08
N THR A 73 -1.92 -5.51 0.69
CA THR A 73 -1.11 -6.44 1.47
C THR A 73 0.33 -5.97 1.59
N ALA A 74 0.94 -5.54 0.47
CA ALA A 74 2.27 -4.96 0.46
C ALA A 74 2.36 -3.71 1.35
N PHE A 75 1.39 -2.81 1.23
CA PHE A 75 1.34 -1.59 2.03
C PHE A 75 1.20 -1.89 3.53
N LYS A 76 0.28 -2.78 3.91
CA LYS A 76 0.09 -3.19 5.31
C LYS A 76 1.36 -3.77 5.92
N LEU A 77 2.08 -4.60 5.17
CA LEU A 77 3.34 -5.18 5.63
C LEU A 77 4.40 -4.11 5.90
N MET A 78 4.53 -3.14 4.98
CA MET A 78 5.45 -2.02 5.15
C MET A 78 5.09 -1.15 6.36
N MET A 79 3.81 -0.83 6.55
CA MET A 79 3.33 -0.08 7.72
C MET A 79 3.62 -0.81 9.02
N HIS A 80 3.41 -2.13 9.07
CA HIS A 80 3.70 -2.93 10.26
C HIS A 80 5.19 -2.88 10.64
N LYS A 81 6.11 -2.85 9.67
CA LYS A 81 7.54 -2.70 9.96
C LYS A 81 7.92 -1.31 10.48
N ILE A 82 7.28 -0.26 9.98
CA ILE A 82 7.47 1.10 10.49
C ILE A 82 7.05 1.16 11.97
N ASP A 83 5.90 0.57 12.31
CA ASP A 83 5.42 0.52 13.69
C ASP A 83 6.35 -0.29 14.59
N LEU A 84 6.85 -1.43 14.10
CA LEU A 84 7.82 -2.26 14.81
C LEU A 84 9.11 -1.49 15.10
N LEU A 85 9.65 -0.78 14.10
CA LEU A 85 10.86 0.01 14.27
C LEU A 85 10.65 1.16 15.28
N MET A 86 9.50 1.84 15.21
CA MET A 86 9.12 2.85 16.21
C MET A 86 9.08 2.24 17.62
N LYS A 87 8.55 1.03 17.77
CA LYS A 87 8.50 0.33 19.06
C LYS A 87 9.88 0.03 19.63
N TYR A 88 10.83 -0.41 18.79
CA TYR A 88 12.22 -0.63 19.21
C TYR A 88 12.91 0.67 19.60
N ILE A 89 12.61 1.79 18.92
CA ILE A 89 13.15 3.10 19.29
C ILE A 89 12.70 3.52 20.70
N TYR A 90 11.41 3.37 21.01
CA TYR A 90 10.89 3.66 22.35
C TYR A 90 11.48 2.73 23.42
N ARG A 91 11.68 1.44 23.12
CA ARG A 91 12.39 0.52 24.01
C ARG A 91 13.85 0.94 24.24
N GLY A 92 14.52 1.44 23.20
CA GLY A 92 15.88 2.00 23.32
C GLY A 92 15.93 3.21 24.24
N PHE A 93 14.92 4.08 24.22
CA PHE A 93 14.82 5.20 25.16
C PHE A 93 14.60 4.75 26.62
N GLU A 94 13.96 3.60 26.84
CA GLU A 94 13.84 3.00 28.17
C GLU A 94 15.19 2.46 28.70
N GLN A 95 16.15 2.13 27.82
CA GLN A 95 17.46 1.54 28.16
C GLN A 95 18.64 2.33 27.56
N PRO A 96 18.99 3.51 28.12
CA PRO A 96 20.00 4.41 27.55
C PRO A 96 21.45 3.93 27.64
N GLN A 97 21.72 2.69 28.10
CA GLN A 97 23.08 2.20 28.32
C GLN A 97 23.78 1.66 27.05
N GLU A 98 23.03 1.20 26.04
CA GLU A 98 23.62 0.55 24.85
C GLU A 98 23.67 1.45 23.61
N ILE A 99 22.78 2.44 23.50
CA ILE A 99 22.63 3.28 22.30
C ILE A 99 22.48 4.74 22.71
N SER A 100 23.23 5.63 22.05
CA SER A 100 23.11 7.08 22.27
C SER A 100 21.70 7.56 21.93
N CYS A 101 21.08 8.31 22.85
CA CYS A 101 19.78 8.94 22.65
C CYS A 101 19.75 9.84 21.40
N ALA A 102 20.88 10.46 21.05
CA ALA A 102 20.98 11.27 19.83
C ALA A 102 20.76 10.42 18.56
N THR A 103 21.32 9.21 18.52
CA THR A 103 21.13 8.28 17.41
C THR A 103 19.68 7.79 17.35
N LEU A 104 19.06 7.48 18.49
CA LEU A 104 17.65 7.10 18.56
C LEU A 104 16.72 8.21 18.07
N LEU A 105 17.01 9.48 18.39
CA LEU A 105 16.26 10.64 17.89
C LEU A 105 16.38 10.78 16.36
N THR A 106 17.57 10.57 15.80
CA THR A 106 17.75 10.54 14.34
C THR A 106 16.93 9.44 13.69
N TRP A 107 16.92 8.23 14.24
CA TRP A 107 16.07 7.15 13.75
C TRP A 107 14.59 7.48 13.92
N HIS A 108 14.19 8.04 15.05
CA HIS A 108 12.81 8.46 15.30
C HIS A 108 12.32 9.44 14.23
N GLU A 109 13.12 10.45 13.87
CA GLU A 109 12.79 11.41 12.80
C GLU A 109 12.53 10.70 11.46
N LYS A 110 13.40 9.77 11.07
CA LYS A 110 13.27 9.04 9.80
C LYS A 110 12.04 8.14 9.78
N VAL A 111 11.76 7.42 10.87
CA VAL A 111 10.58 6.56 10.96
C VAL A 111 9.30 7.39 11.02
N TYR A 112 9.33 8.53 11.72
CA TYR A 112 8.21 9.46 11.80
C TYR A 112 7.86 10.06 10.43
N ALA A 113 8.84 10.27 9.54
CA ALA A 113 8.58 10.76 8.18
C ALA A 113 7.54 9.92 7.43
N TYR A 114 7.52 8.60 7.66
CA TYR A 114 6.59 7.66 7.03
C TYR A 114 5.38 7.32 7.93
N GLY A 115 5.60 6.94 9.19
CA GLY A 115 4.54 6.48 10.10
C GLY A 115 3.72 7.59 10.77
N LYS A 116 4.26 8.81 10.78
CA LYS A 116 3.68 10.00 11.43
C LYS A 116 3.28 9.72 12.89
N VAL A 117 2.37 10.53 13.43
CA VAL A 117 1.84 10.36 14.78
C VAL A 117 1.12 9.01 14.97
N GLY A 118 0.61 8.41 13.88
CA GLY A 118 -0.08 7.14 13.93
C GLY A 118 0.79 5.98 14.42
N SER A 119 2.06 5.91 13.98
CA SER A 119 2.98 4.88 14.44
C SER A 119 3.32 5.03 15.92
N ILE A 120 3.47 6.28 16.40
CA ILE A 120 3.69 6.57 17.82
C ILE A 120 2.48 6.15 18.65
N MET A 121 1.27 6.54 18.26
CA MET A 121 0.05 6.19 18.99
C MET A 121 -0.15 4.68 19.09
N ARG A 122 0.17 3.93 18.04
CA ARG A 122 0.12 2.47 18.06
C ARG A 122 1.13 1.87 19.05
N VAL A 123 2.35 2.41 19.12
CA VAL A 123 3.34 2.01 20.14
C VAL A 123 2.85 2.29 21.55
N LEU A 124 2.28 3.47 21.81
CA LEU A 124 1.77 3.84 23.14
C LEU A 124 0.53 3.04 23.56
N THR A 125 -0.26 2.56 22.60
CA THR A 125 -1.48 1.78 22.86
C THR A 125 -1.20 0.26 22.92
N ASP A 126 -0.02 -0.19 22.45
CA ASP A 126 0.31 -1.61 22.39
C ASP A 126 0.52 -2.19 23.80
N ARG A 127 -0.28 -3.21 24.13
CA ARG A 127 -0.23 -3.91 25.42
C ARG A 127 0.80 -5.03 25.44
N LYS A 128 1.21 -5.53 24.28
CA LYS A 128 2.21 -6.59 24.18
C LYS A 128 3.57 -5.93 24.05
N ARG A 129 4.44 -6.02 25.05
CA ARG A 129 5.83 -5.54 24.91
C ARG A 129 6.63 -6.46 23.97
N VAL A 130 7.60 -5.90 23.24
CA VAL A 130 8.62 -6.69 22.50
C VAL A 130 9.73 -7.07 23.46
#